data_AF-A0A7R9G7H7-F1
#
_entry.id   AF-A0A7R9G7H7-F1
#
_cell.length_a   1.000
_cell.length_b   1.000
_cell.length_c   1.000
_cell.angle_alpha   90.00
_cell.angle_beta   90.00
_cell.angle_gamma   90.00
#
_symmetry.space_group_name_H-M   'P 1'
#
loop_
_entity.id
_entity.type
_entity.pdbx_description
1 polymer ?
#
loop_
_entity_poly.entity_id
_entity_poly.type
_entity_poly.pdbx_seq_one_letter_code
_entity_poly.pdbx_strand_id
1 'polypeptide(L)'
;MCHPKFLQRHDYNVSVPVISPTDERECCTPSELIEWLGAYSVGADLQSGAPDNFVNTYEPPVASILLGKVVYLQWTGFFTHLRIQKLFAAIR
;
A
#
# COMPACT_ATOMS: atom_id res chain seq x y z
N MET A 1 24.95 5.74 17.73
CA MET A 1 24.47 6.35 16.47
C MET A 1 23.07 5.83 16.18
N CYS A 2 22.11 6.72 15.89
CA CYS A 2 20.75 6.32 15.52
C CYS A 2 20.75 5.78 14.07
N HIS A 3 20.46 4.50 13.89
CA HIS A 3 20.29 3.88 12.58
C HIS A 3 18.80 3.85 12.21
N PRO A 4 18.44 3.98 10.92
CA PRO A 4 17.06 3.75 10.49
C PRO A 4 16.60 2.36 10.93
N LYS A 5 15.43 2.29 11.54
CA LYS A 5 14.76 1.03 11.88
C LYS A 5 14.14 0.45 10.62
N PHE A 6 14.35 -0.83 10.38
CA PHE A 6 13.75 -1.54 9.26
C PHE A 6 12.64 -2.47 9.77
N LEU A 7 11.51 -2.45 9.07
CA LEU A 7 10.39 -3.34 9.26
C LEU A 7 10.07 -3.99 7.91
N GLN A 8 9.85 -5.30 7.96
CA GLN A 8 9.39 -6.09 6.83
C GLN A 8 8.14 -6.86 7.26
N ARG A 9 7.06 -6.71 6.49
CA ARG A 9 5.80 -7.42 6.70
C ARG A 9 5.44 -8.20 5.44
N HIS A 10 4.98 -9.42 5.63
CA HIS A 10 4.52 -10.30 4.56
C HIS A 10 3.03 -10.50 4.73
N ASP A 11 2.26 -10.01 3.76
CA ASP A 11 0.82 -10.11 3.76
C ASP A 11 0.40 -11.02 2.60
N TYR A 12 -0.62 -11.84 2.82
CA TYR A 12 -1.10 -12.84 1.87
C TYR A 12 -2.54 -12.52 1.48
N ASN A 13 -2.93 -12.92 0.26
CA ASN A 13 -4.27 -12.71 -0.27
C ASN A 13 -4.71 -11.24 -0.16
N VAL A 14 -3.83 -10.33 -0.56
CA VAL A 14 -4.09 -8.88 -0.49
C VAL A 14 -4.77 -8.45 -1.78
N SER A 15 -5.91 -7.77 -1.67
CA SER A 15 -6.54 -7.11 -2.81
C SER A 15 -5.81 -5.80 -3.10
N VAL A 16 -5.17 -5.71 -4.26
CA VAL A 16 -4.35 -4.56 -4.67
C VAL A 16 -5.04 -3.82 -5.82
N PRO A 17 -5.19 -2.49 -5.74
CA PRO A 17 -5.81 -1.71 -6.80
C PRO A 17 -5.04 -1.79 -8.12
N VAL A 18 -5.76 -1.91 -9.22
CA VAL A 18 -5.20 -1.91 -10.58
C VAL A 18 -5.19 -0.49 -11.12
N ILE A 19 -4.02 -0.05 -11.58
CA ILE A 19 -3.84 1.22 -12.25
C ILE A 19 -3.63 0.92 -13.73
N SER A 20 -4.47 1.49 -14.60
CA SER A 20 -4.24 1.47 -16.05
C SER A 20 -3.95 2.89 -16.54
N PRO A 21 -2.88 3.09 -17.32
CA PRO A 21 -2.59 4.39 -17.94
C PRO A 21 -3.51 4.70 -19.13
N THR A 22 -4.34 3.75 -19.58
CA THR A 22 -5.12 3.89 -20.83
C THR A 22 -6.63 3.93 -20.62
N ASP A 23 -7.16 3.50 -19.47
CA ASP A 23 -8.60 3.47 -19.20
C ASP A 23 -8.91 3.91 -17.75
N GLU A 24 -9.16 5.20 -17.58
CA GLU A 24 -9.49 5.80 -16.28
C GLU A 24 -10.88 5.40 -15.75
N ARG A 25 -11.75 4.85 -16.61
CA ARG A 25 -13.14 4.49 -16.24
C ARG A 25 -13.27 3.10 -15.63
N GLU A 26 -12.28 2.24 -15.82
CA GLU A 26 -12.28 0.85 -15.32
C GLU A 26 -11.12 0.57 -14.36
N CYS A 27 -10.38 1.60 -13.96
CA CYS A 27 -9.19 1.47 -13.12
C CYS A 27 -9.18 2.44 -11.93
N CYS A 28 -8.41 2.07 -10.91
CA CYS A 28 -8.22 2.86 -9.71
C CYS A 28 -7.60 4.21 -10.04
N THR A 29 -8.22 5.29 -9.58
CA THR A 29 -7.67 6.65 -9.69
C THR A 29 -6.42 6.80 -8.83
N PRO A 30 -5.51 7.75 -9.15
CA PRO A 30 -4.34 8.01 -8.30
C PRO A 30 -4.69 8.33 -6.85
N SER A 31 -5.82 9.00 -6.59
CA SER A 31 -6.31 9.30 -5.23
C SER A 31 -6.71 8.04 -4.46
N GLU A 32 -7.48 7.16 -5.09
CA GLU A 32 -7.93 5.89 -4.49
C GLU A 32 -6.74 4.98 -4.20
N LEU A 33 -5.73 4.97 -5.07
CA LEU A 33 -4.48 4.25 -4.83
C LEU A 33 -3.75 4.77 -3.58
N ILE A 34 -3.62 6.10 -3.45
CA ILE A 34 -2.93 6.71 -2.31
C ILE A 34 -3.69 6.43 -1.02
N GLU A 35 -5.02 6.50 -1.06
CA GLU A 35 -5.87 6.17 0.09
C GLU A 35 -5.69 4.70 0.50
N TRP A 36 -5.79 3.78 -0.45
CA TRP A 36 -5.55 2.35 -0.22
C TRP A 36 -4.14 2.08 0.34
N LEU A 37 -3.11 2.73 -0.23
CA LEU A 37 -1.73 2.56 0.22
C LEU A 37 -1.54 3.08 1.65
N GLY A 38 -2.20 4.18 2.00
CA GLY A 38 -2.22 4.72 3.36
C GLY A 38 -2.85 3.74 4.34
N ALA A 39 -4.05 3.25 4.03
CA ALA A 39 -4.77 2.27 4.84
C ALA A 39 -3.96 0.99 5.03
N TYR A 40 -3.40 0.44 3.95
CA TYR A 40 -2.53 -0.74 3.99
C TYR A 40 -1.27 -0.50 4.84
N SER A 41 -0.63 0.67 4.71
CA SER A 41 0.61 1.00 5.43
C SER A 41 0.41 1.05 6.94
N VAL A 42 -0.72 1.56 7.40
CA VAL A 42 -1.04 1.61 8.84
C VAL A 42 -1.60 0.29 9.40
N GLY A 43 -1.78 -0.72 8.53
CA GLY A 43 -2.36 -2.01 8.91
C GLY A 43 -3.86 -1.91 9.21
N ALA A 44 -4.57 -0.99 8.55
CA ALA A 44 -6.03 -0.96 8.61
C ALA A 44 -6.62 -2.25 8.03
N ASP A 45 -7.80 -2.63 8.51
CA ASP A 45 -8.54 -3.72 7.90
C ASP A 45 -9.06 -3.27 6.53
N LEU A 46 -8.66 -3.99 5.48
CA LEU A 46 -9.06 -3.71 4.10
C LEU A 46 -10.21 -4.60 3.63
N GLN A 47 -10.69 -5.52 4.48
CA GLN A 47 -11.81 -6.40 4.16
C GLN A 47 -13.13 -5.73 4.54
N SER A 48 -13.83 -5.21 3.53
CA SER A 48 -15.20 -4.75 3.72
C SER A 48 -16.15 -5.95 3.91
N GLY A 49 -17.11 -5.84 4.84
CA GLY A 49 -18.21 -6.79 4.97
C GLY A 49 -17.97 -8.04 5.83
N ALA A 50 -16.88 -8.10 6.61
CA ALA A 50 -16.80 -9.12 7.67
C ALA A 50 -17.96 -8.93 8.67
N PRO A 51 -18.59 -10.02 9.17
CA PRO A 51 -19.80 -9.94 9.99
C PRO A 51 -19.63 -9.11 11.28
N ASP A 52 -18.39 -8.94 11.74
CA ASP A 52 -18.04 -8.18 12.94
C ASP A 52 -17.47 -6.77 12.63
N ASN A 53 -17.49 -6.34 11.37
CA ASN A 53 -16.87 -5.07 10.93
C ASN A 53 -17.82 -3.87 11.09
N PHE A 54 -18.28 -3.62 12.31
CA PHE A 54 -19.24 -2.54 12.61
C PHE A 54 -18.65 -1.12 12.53
N VAL A 55 -17.32 -0.99 12.50
CA VAL A 55 -16.61 0.31 12.55
C VAL A 55 -15.89 0.62 11.23
N ASN A 56 -15.58 -0.39 10.42
CA ASN A 56 -14.83 -0.19 9.19
C ASN A 56 -15.75 0.20 8.04
N THR A 57 -15.72 1.48 7.67
CA THR A 57 -16.44 2.01 6.51
C THR A 57 -15.56 2.10 5.27
N TYR A 58 -14.33 1.57 5.30
CA TYR A 58 -13.45 1.60 4.15
C TYR A 58 -13.98 0.69 3.05
N GLU A 59 -14.14 1.25 1.86
CA GLU A 59 -14.49 0.51 0.65
C GLU A 59 -13.25 0.40 -0.24
N PRO A 60 -12.76 -0.81 -0.53
CA PRO A 60 -11.62 -0.97 -1.43
C PRO A 60 -11.99 -0.53 -2.85
N PRO A 61 -11.01 -0.06 -3.65
CA PRO A 61 -11.26 0.37 -5.03
C PRO A 61 -11.88 -0.75 -5.88
N VAL A 62 -12.82 -0.38 -6.75
CA VAL A 62 -13.60 -1.32 -7.58
C VAL A 62 -12.70 -2.17 -8.48
N ALA A 63 -11.66 -1.56 -9.04
CA ALA A 63 -10.67 -2.26 -9.85
C ALA A 63 -9.52 -2.75 -8.97
N SER A 64 -9.63 -3.98 -8.46
CA SER A 64 -8.58 -4.61 -7.66
C SER A 64 -8.32 -6.06 -8.10
N ILE A 65 -7.08 -6.50 -7.90
CA ILE A 65 -6.64 -7.87 -8.16
C ILE A 65 -6.17 -8.52 -6.87
N LEU A 66 -6.53 -9.79 -6.70
CA LEU A 66 -6.08 -10.58 -5.56
C LEU A 66 -4.65 -11.07 -5.80
N LEU A 67 -3.70 -10.61 -4.98
CA LEU A 67 -2.31 -11.08 -5.01
C LEU A 67 -2.07 -12.09 -3.89
N GLY A 68 -1.47 -13.23 -4.24
CA GLY A 68 -1.19 -14.30 -3.28
C GLY A 68 -0.19 -13.89 -2.19
N LYS A 69 0.77 -13.00 -2.50
CA LYS A 69 1.76 -12.50 -1.55
C LYS A 69 2.19 -11.07 -1.89
N VAL A 70 2.18 -10.20 -0.89
CA VAL A 70 2.71 -8.84 -0.94
C VAL A 70 3.80 -8.67 0.12
N VAL A 71 4.85 -7.94 -0.22
CA VAL A 71 5.93 -7.60 0.72
C VAL A 71 5.85 -6.10 1.00
N TYR A 72 5.63 -5.75 2.26
CA TYR A 72 5.67 -4.37 2.73
C TYR A 72 7.02 -4.11 3.41
N LEU A 73 7.71 -3.06 2.96
CA LEU A 73 9.03 -2.66 3.43
C LEU A 73 8.96 -1.23 3.96
N GLN A 74 9.32 -1.03 5.22
CA GLN A 74 9.33 0.28 5.85
C GLN A 74 10.67 0.52 6.53
N TRP A 75 11.29 1.65 6.21
CA TRP A 75 12.38 2.19 7.00
C TRP A 75 11.95 3.48 7.70
N THR A 76 12.25 3.59 8.99
CA THR A 76 11.90 4.77 9.80
C THR A 76 13.15 5.31 10.48
N GLY A 77 13.43 6.58 10.23
CA GLY A 77 14.60 7.26 10.78
C GLY A 77 14.98 8.48 9.94
N PHE A 78 16.21 8.97 10.13
CA PHE A 78 16.70 10.12 9.39
C PHE A 78 17.27 9.71 8.03
N PHE A 79 16.66 10.23 6.97
CA PHE A 79 17.12 10.09 5.60
C PHE A 79 17.57 11.44 5.06
N THR A 80 18.77 11.49 4.51
CA THR A 80 19.18 12.63 3.68
C THR A 80 18.56 12.48 2.30
N HIS A 81 18.38 13.60 1.61
CA HIS A 81 17.92 13.60 0.22
C HIS A 81 18.73 12.67 -0.68
N LEU A 82 20.07 12.66 -0.54
CA LEU A 82 20.96 11.76 -1.28
C LEU A 82 20.66 10.27 -1.02
N ARG A 83 20.28 9.91 0.21
CA ARG A 83 19.90 8.53 0.54
C ARG A 83 18.57 8.16 -0.12
N ILE A 84 17.60 9.09 -0.14
CA ILE A 84 16.30 8.89 -0.80
C ILE A 84 16.51 8.72 -2.31
N GLN A 85 17.34 9.56 -2.94
CA GLN A 85 17.63 9.45 -4.37
C GLN A 85 18.29 8.11 -4.73
N LYS A 86 19.26 7.66 -3.93
CA LYS A 86 19.89 6.35 -4.11
C LYS A 86 18.89 5.21 -3.96
N LEU A 87 17.99 5.30 -2.99
CA LEU A 87 16.93 4.30 -2.79
C LEU A 87 15.97 4.27 -3.97
N PHE A 88 15.49 5.42 -4.43
CA PHE A 88 14.61 5.53 -5.59
C PHE A 88 15.26 4.96 -6.85
N ALA A 89 16.53 5.26 -7.10
CA ALA A 89 17.28 4.74 -8.23
C ALA A 89 17.52 3.21 -8.17
N ALA A 90 17.49 2.60 -6.99
CA ALA A 90 17.65 1.16 -6.84
C ALA A 90 16.34 0.36 -7.02
N ILE A 91 15.18 1.03 -6.92
CA ILE A 91 13.85 0.42 -7.04
C ILE A 91 13.26 0.64 -8.44
N ARG A 92 13.69 1.70 -9.13
CA ARG A 92 13.33 2.00 -10.52
C ARG A 92 14.07 1.10 -11.50
#